data_AF-A0A8D2JFS8-F1
#
_entry.id   AF-A0A8D2JFS8-F1
#
_cell.length_a   1.000
_cell.length_b   1.000
_cell.length_c   1.000
_cell.angle_alpha   90.00
_cell.angle_beta   90.00
_cell.angle_gamma   90.00
#
_symmetry.space_group_name_H-M   'P 1'
#
loop_
_entity.id
_entity.type
_entity.pdbx_description
1 polymer ?
#
loop_
_entity_poly.entity_id
_entity_poly.type
_entity_poly.pdbx_seq_one_letter_code
_entity_poly.pdbx_strand_id
1 'polypeptide(L)'
;MEAEVDKLELMFQKANSDLDYIEYRLEYELKRKHPDPAVTVLQDLSAIKSRYRTLYAHSESVAVEQKDTKSHIYATLNKTMTMIQELQKQTDLELSPLTEEEKTEIEQLKSHTTDL
;
A
#
# COMPACT_ATOMS: atom_id res chain seq x y z
N MET A 1 7.86 -3.53 69.69
CA MET A 1 8.66 -3.23 68.49
C MET A 1 9.10 -4.50 67.77
N GLU A 2 9.97 -5.35 68.32
CA GLU A 2 10.44 -6.58 67.64
C GLU A 2 9.29 -7.51 67.17
N ALA A 3 8.38 -7.88 68.09
CA ALA A 3 7.21 -8.71 67.75
C ALA A 3 6.25 -8.09 66.70
N GLU A 4 6.23 -6.76 66.56
CA GLU A 4 5.42 -6.08 65.52
C GLU A 4 6.13 -6.09 64.17
N VAL A 5 7.46 -6.01 64.17
CA VAL A 5 8.30 -6.16 62.98
C VAL A 5 8.23 -7.59 62.46
N ASP A 6 8.32 -8.60 63.33
CA ASP A 6 8.20 -10.02 62.95
C ASP A 6 6.83 -10.32 62.33
N LYS A 7 5.77 -9.73 62.90
CA LYS A 7 4.42 -9.85 62.35
C LYS A 7 4.30 -9.20 60.96
N LEU A 8 4.94 -8.05 60.77
CA LEU A 8 4.95 -7.35 59.49
C LEU A 8 5.75 -8.14 58.44
N GLU A 9 6.90 -8.68 58.81
CA GLU A 9 7.70 -9.55 57.95
C GLU A 9 6.91 -10.79 57.51
N LEU A 10 6.22 -11.44 58.45
CA LEU A 10 5.36 -12.58 58.14
C LEU A 10 4.22 -12.21 57.18
N MET A 11 3.62 -11.01 57.33
CA MET A 11 2.60 -10.53 56.39
C MET A 11 3.16 -10.32 54.99
N PHE A 12 4.37 -9.79 54.85
CA PHE A 12 5.03 -9.63 53.56
C PHE A 12 5.42 -10.97 52.93
N GLN A 13 5.95 -11.90 53.72
CA GLN A 13 6.25 -13.26 53.25
C GLN A 13 4.99 -13.96 52.74
N LYS A 14 3.89 -13.85 53.49
CA LYS A 14 2.60 -14.37 53.05
C LYS A 14 2.11 -13.70 51.77
N ALA A 15 2.12 -12.36 51.72
CA ALA A 15 1.68 -11.62 50.54
C ALA A 15 2.49 -11.98 49.28
N ASN A 16 3.81 -12.15 49.41
CA ASN A 16 4.65 -12.62 48.31
C ASN A 16 4.27 -14.05 47.88
N SER A 17 4.11 -14.98 48.83
CA SER A 17 3.70 -16.35 48.49
C SER A 17 2.29 -16.43 47.86
N ASP A 18 1.37 -15.55 48.27
CA ASP A 18 0.05 -15.44 47.68
C ASP A 18 0.14 -14.92 46.24
N LEU A 19 1.01 -13.93 45.97
CA LEU A 19 1.28 -13.42 44.62
C LEU A 19 1.92 -14.50 43.73
N ASP A 20 2.92 -15.22 44.23
CA ASP A 20 3.58 -16.32 43.51
C ASP A 20 2.58 -17.40 43.13
N TYR A 21 1.64 -17.73 44.03
CA TYR A 21 0.58 -18.71 43.75
C TYR A 21 -0.42 -18.21 42.70
N ILE A 22 -0.80 -16.93 42.75
CA ILE A 22 -1.68 -16.32 41.75
C ILE A 22 -1.00 -16.34 40.38
N GLU A 23 0.27 -15.96 40.29
CA GLU A 23 1.06 -15.99 39.06
C GLU A 23 1.15 -17.42 38.49
N TYR A 24 1.54 -18.39 39.32
CA TYR A 24 1.61 -19.80 38.92
C TYR A 24 0.30 -20.32 38.34
N ARG A 25 -0.83 -20.02 39.00
CA ARG A 25 -2.16 -20.46 38.54
C ARG A 25 -2.54 -19.80 37.21
N LEU A 26 -2.29 -18.49 37.07
CA LEU A 26 -2.55 -17.76 35.84
C LEU A 26 -1.72 -18.28 34.68
N GLU A 27 -0.42 -18.53 34.89
CA GLU A 27 0.44 -19.12 33.87
C GLU A 27 -0.03 -20.51 33.44
N TYR A 28 -0.40 -21.36 34.41
CA TYR A 28 -0.89 -22.70 34.12
C TYR A 28 -2.17 -22.66 33.28
N GLU A 29 -3.10 -21.77 33.61
CA GLU A 29 -4.33 -21.56 32.85
C GLU A 29 -4.07 -20.95 31.46
N LEU A 30 -3.15 -20.00 31.34
CA LEU A 30 -2.78 -19.36 30.08
C LEU A 30 -2.03 -20.31 29.13
N LYS A 31 -1.07 -21.11 29.64
CA LYS A 31 -0.35 -22.13 28.86
C LYS A 31 -1.27 -23.19 28.27
N ARG A 32 -2.43 -23.43 28.90
CA ARG A 32 -3.46 -24.35 28.40
C ARG A 32 -4.40 -23.70 27.37
N LYS A 33 -4.40 -22.38 27.24
CA LYS A 33 -5.18 -21.66 26.23
C LYS A 33 -4.36 -21.54 24.93
N HIS A 34 -5.07 -21.50 23.80
CA HIS A 34 -4.47 -21.23 22.49
C HIS A 34 -3.81 -19.84 22.45
N PRO A 35 -2.89 -19.58 21.49
CA PRO A 35 -2.26 -18.27 21.33
C PRO A 35 -3.30 -17.15 21.37
N ASP A 36 -2.97 -16.09 22.10
CA ASP A 36 -3.89 -14.98 22.37
C ASP A 36 -4.38 -14.38 21.04
N PRO A 37 -5.69 -14.45 20.75
CA PRO A 37 -6.25 -13.90 19.52
C PRO A 37 -5.99 -12.40 19.38
N ALA A 38 -5.74 -11.66 20.46
CA ALA A 38 -5.38 -10.25 20.37
C ALA A 38 -3.98 -10.05 19.75
N VAL A 39 -3.00 -10.88 20.13
CA VAL A 39 -1.62 -10.78 19.63
C VAL A 39 -1.56 -11.12 18.14
N THR A 40 -2.27 -12.16 17.71
CA THR A 40 -2.32 -12.56 16.30
C THR A 40 -2.99 -11.50 15.44
N VAL A 41 -4.13 -10.94 15.89
CA VAL A 41 -4.82 -9.86 15.18
C VAL A 41 -3.94 -8.62 15.02
N LEU A 42 -3.17 -8.25 16.05
CA LEU A 42 -2.24 -7.11 15.95
C LEU A 42 -1.11 -7.35 14.94
N GLN A 43 -0.58 -8.57 14.89
CA GLN A 43 0.43 -8.96 13.90
C GLN A 43 -0.14 -8.92 12.47
N ASP A 44 -1.33 -9.49 12.27
CA ASP A 44 -2.02 -9.52 10.99
C ASP A 44 -2.35 -8.10 10.50
N LEU A 45 -2.84 -7.24 11.40
CA LEU A 45 -3.15 -5.85 11.06
C LEU A 45 -1.90 -5.08 10.63
N SER A 46 -0.77 -5.31 11.30
CA SER A 46 0.52 -4.72 10.93
C SER A 46 0.97 -5.20 9.53
N ALA A 47 0.85 -6.50 9.25
CA ALA A 47 1.18 -7.07 7.95
C ALA A 47 0.29 -6.52 6.83
N ILE A 48 -1.03 -6.41 7.07
CA ILE A 48 -1.99 -5.83 6.12
C ILE A 48 -1.65 -4.36 5.84
N LYS A 49 -1.40 -3.57 6.89
CA LYS A 49 -1.05 -2.15 6.75
C LYS A 49 0.24 -1.96 5.95
N SER A 50 1.24 -2.81 6.16
CA SER A 50 2.49 -2.80 5.39
C SER A 50 2.23 -3.11 3.91
N ARG A 51 1.50 -4.19 3.60
CA ARG A 51 1.16 -4.57 2.23
C ARG A 51 0.38 -3.48 1.50
N TYR A 52 -0.60 -2.86 2.17
CA TYR A 52 -1.38 -1.76 1.60
C TYR A 52 -0.48 -0.58 1.22
N ARG A 53 0.44 -0.17 2.10
CA ARG A 53 1.36 0.94 1.81
C ARG A 53 2.23 0.66 0.60
N THR A 54 2.79 -0.54 0.52
CA THR A 54 3.61 -0.94 -0.63
C THR A 54 2.80 -0.96 -1.92
N LEU A 55 1.59 -1.52 -1.90
CA LEU A 55 0.72 -1.57 -3.07
C LEU A 55 0.30 -0.17 -3.53
N TYR A 56 -0.03 0.70 -2.58
CA TYR A 56 -0.42 2.08 -2.85
C TYR A 56 0.73 2.86 -3.51
N ALA A 57 1.94 2.82 -2.93
CA ALA A 57 3.11 3.47 -3.51
C ALA A 57 3.46 2.93 -4.90
N HIS A 58 3.31 1.61 -5.12
CA HIS A 58 3.50 1.02 -6.43
C HIS A 58 2.45 1.51 -7.43
N SER A 59 1.19 1.58 -7.03
CA SER A 59 0.10 2.08 -7.87
C SER A 59 0.30 3.54 -8.28
N GLU A 60 0.78 4.40 -7.38
CA GLU A 60 1.10 5.79 -7.69
C GLU A 60 2.22 5.88 -8.73
N SER A 61 3.29 5.08 -8.57
CA SER A 61 4.39 5.03 -9.53
C SER A 61 3.92 4.58 -10.92
N VAL A 62 3.07 3.54 -10.99
CA VAL A 62 2.53 3.04 -12.26
C VAL A 62 1.64 4.08 -12.92
N ALA A 63 0.81 4.80 -12.16
CA ALA A 63 -0.05 5.85 -12.69
C ALA A 63 0.77 6.98 -13.34
N VAL A 64 1.87 7.40 -12.71
CA VAL A 64 2.79 8.39 -13.27
C VAL A 64 3.45 7.86 -14.55
N GLU A 65 4.00 6.65 -14.52
CA GLU A 65 4.66 6.04 -15.70
C GLU A 65 3.68 5.88 -16.88
N GLN A 66 2.43 5.51 -16.61
CA GLN A 66 1.39 5.43 -17.64
C GLN A 66 1.07 6.79 -18.25
N LYS A 67 0.98 7.85 -17.42
CA LYS A 67 0.77 9.22 -17.90
C LYS A 67 1.93 9.66 -18.80
N ASP A 68 3.16 9.42 -18.37
CA ASP A 68 4.37 9.80 -19.11
C ASP A 68 4.47 9.02 -20.44
N THR A 69 4.21 7.71 -20.40
CA THR A 69 4.22 6.84 -21.58
C THR A 69 3.16 7.28 -22.60
N LYS A 70 1.93 7.52 -22.16
CA LYS A 70 0.85 8.02 -23.04
C LYS A 70 1.21 9.37 -23.66
N SER A 71 1.78 10.27 -22.86
CA SER A 71 2.24 11.58 -23.34
C SER A 71 3.33 11.46 -24.39
N HIS A 72 4.30 10.56 -24.17
CA HIS A 72 5.38 10.30 -25.11
C HIS A 72 4.87 9.69 -26.42
N ILE A 73 3.94 8.72 -26.35
CA ILE A 73 3.30 8.13 -27.54
C ILE A 73 2.56 9.21 -28.31
N TYR A 74 1.74 10.03 -27.64
CA TYR A 74 1.00 11.13 -28.29
C TYR A 74 1.93 12.10 -29.02
N ALA A 75 3.02 12.54 -28.37
CA ALA A 75 4.00 13.44 -28.97
C ALA A 75 4.68 12.81 -30.20
N THR A 76 5.06 11.53 -30.11
CA THR A 76 5.71 10.80 -31.21
C THR A 76 4.77 10.60 -32.40
N LEU A 77 3.51 10.25 -32.15
CA LEU A 77 2.50 10.11 -33.17
C LEU A 77 2.26 11.44 -33.90
N ASN A 78 2.09 12.55 -33.17
CA ASN A 78 1.90 13.88 -33.77
C ASN A 78 3.08 14.31 -34.64
N LYS A 79 4.32 14.05 -34.17
CA LYS A 79 5.53 14.35 -34.94
C LYS A 79 5.58 13.54 -36.23
N THR A 80 5.32 12.23 -36.15
CA THR A 80 5.28 11.33 -37.31
C THR A 80 4.20 11.74 -38.30
N MET A 81 3.00 12.08 -37.81
CA MET A 81 1.89 12.56 -38.64
C MET A 81 2.28 13.84 -39.39
N THR A 82 2.94 14.78 -38.72
CA THR A 82 3.42 16.02 -39.33
C THR A 82 4.45 15.73 -40.42
N MET A 83 5.42 14.85 -40.17
CA MET A 83 6.43 14.46 -41.17
C MET A 83 5.79 13.79 -42.39
N ILE A 84 4.82 12.90 -42.20
CA ILE A 84 4.09 12.26 -43.29
C ILE A 84 3.36 13.31 -44.14
N GLN A 85 2.66 14.26 -43.50
CA GLN A 85 1.97 15.35 -44.20
C GLN A 85 2.91 16.23 -45.01
N GLU A 86 4.12 16.50 -44.50
CA GLU A 86 5.14 17.26 -45.23
C GLU A 86 5.64 16.50 -46.47
N LEU A 87 5.92 15.20 -46.34
CA LEU A 87 6.34 14.37 -47.47
C LEU A 87 5.26 14.23 -48.54
N GLN A 88 4.00 14.08 -48.13
CA GLN A 88 2.85 14.02 -49.05
C GLN A 88 2.72 15.28 -49.88
N LYS A 89 2.87 16.46 -49.27
CA LYS A 89 2.87 17.76 -49.98
C LYS A 89 3.99 17.85 -51.02
N GLN A 90 5.09 17.14 -50.85
CA GLN A 90 6.20 17.11 -51.82
C GLN A 90 5.96 16.12 -52.97
N THR A 91 5.04 15.16 -52.83
CA THR A 91 4.83 14.05 -53.78
C THR A 91 3.46 14.05 -54.46
N ASP A 92 2.63 15.08 -54.23
CA ASP A 92 1.26 15.21 -54.74
C ASP A 92 0.38 13.97 -54.48
N LEU A 93 0.63 13.27 -53.37
CA LEU A 93 -0.08 12.07 -52.97
C LEU A 93 -1.20 12.42 -51.99
N GLU A 94 -2.47 12.32 -52.43
CA GLU A 94 -3.63 12.44 -51.54
C GLU A 94 -3.93 11.11 -50.84
N LEU A 95 -3.99 11.11 -49.50
CA LEU A 95 -4.49 9.98 -48.71
C LEU A 95 -5.89 10.25 -48.18
N SER A 96 -6.61 9.16 -47.93
CA SER A 96 -7.89 9.19 -47.23
C SER A 96 -7.75 9.83 -45.84
N PRO A 97 -8.74 10.63 -45.42
CA PRO A 97 -8.76 11.20 -44.08
C PRO A 97 -8.85 10.10 -43.03
N LEU A 98 -8.38 10.44 -41.83
CA LEU A 98 -8.46 9.60 -40.65
C LEU A 98 -9.90 9.14 -40.39
N THR A 99 -10.07 7.87 -40.05
CA THR A 99 -11.36 7.28 -39.68
C THR A 99 -11.87 7.83 -38.36
N GLU A 100 -13.17 7.72 -38.10
CA GLU A 100 -13.76 8.20 -36.84
C GLU A 100 -13.22 7.46 -35.62
N GLU A 101 -12.94 6.16 -35.74
CA GLU A 101 -12.32 5.35 -34.69
C GLU A 101 -10.95 5.91 -34.31
N GLU A 102 -10.07 6.12 -35.30
CA GLU A 102 -8.75 6.70 -35.10
C GLU A 102 -8.80 8.12 -34.49
N LYS A 103 -9.78 8.95 -34.88
CA LYS A 103 -9.98 10.28 -34.27
C LYS A 103 -10.34 10.18 -32.79
N THR A 104 -11.23 9.25 -32.43
CA THR A 104 -11.63 9.05 -31.02
C THR A 104 -10.48 8.53 -30.17
N GLU A 105 -9.63 7.66 -30.70
CA GLU A 105 -8.45 7.16 -29.99
C GLU A 105 -7.43 8.28 -29.72
N ILE A 106 -7.19 9.16 -30.70
CA ILE A 106 -6.33 10.34 -30.53
C ILE A 106 -6.88 11.28 -29.46
N GLU A 107 -8.20 11.49 -29.44
CA GLU A 107 -8.84 12.36 -28.45
C GLU A 107 -8.77 11.78 -27.04
N GLN A 108 -8.95 10.46 -26.89
CA GLN A 108 -8.71 9.77 -25.63
C GLN A 108 -7.24 9.87 -25.19
N LEU A 109 -6.29 9.73 -26.12
CA LEU A 109 -4.87 9.89 -25.81
C LEU A 109 -4.56 11.30 -25.32
N LYS A 110 -5.18 12.32 -25.94
CA LYS A 110 -5.01 13.75 -25.63
C LYS A 110 -5.62 14.14 -24.27
N SER A 111 -6.82 13.64 -23.94
CA SER A 111 -7.46 14.00 -22.66
C SER A 111 -6.62 13.61 -21.45
N HIS A 112 -5.85 12.53 -21.55
CA HIS A 112 -4.99 12.04 -20.47
C HIS A 112 -3.64 12.78 -20.35
N THR A 113 -3.26 13.57 -21.34
CA THR A 113 -2.05 14.41 -21.28
C THR A 113 -2.32 15.81 -20.74
N THR A 114 -3.60 16.21 -20.64
CA THR A 114 -4.01 17.59 -20.34
C THR A 114 -4.42 17.83 -18.87
N ASP A 115 -4.32 16.82 -17.99
CA ASP A 115 -4.40 17.04 -16.54
C ASP A 115 -3.12 17.76 -16.07
N LEU A 116 -3.14 19.09 -16.21
CA LEU A 116 -2.24 20.07 -15.60
C LEU A 116 -3.08 21.09 -14.82
#